data_AF-A0A2Z3UFK3-F1
#
_entry.id   AF-A0A2Z3UFK3-F1
#
_cell.length_a   1.000
_cell.length_b   1.000
_cell.length_c   1.000
_cell.angle_alpha   90.00
_cell.angle_beta   90.00
_cell.angle_gamma   90.00
#
_symmetry.space_group_name_H-M   'P 1'
#
loop_
_entity.id
_entity.type
_entity.pdbx_description
1 polymer ?
#
loop_
_entity_poly.entity_id
_entity_poly.type
_entity_poly.pdbx_seq_one_letter_code
_entity_poly.pdbx_strand_id
1 'polypeptide(L)'
;MYFHVTKGLYGIKAFILDLIDISDRELCMDQDEWAHRLGWTVTRTGFGARHYRDPRFDLLKAERLAAPALALTPTPDEGVSGNVVA
;
A
#
# COMPACT_ATOMS: atom_id res chain seq x y z
N MET A 1 -21.60 45.30 11.45
CA MET A 1 -22.37 44.07 11.69
C MET A 1 -21.97 43.05 10.63
N TYR A 2 -20.99 42.19 10.93
CA TYR A 2 -20.29 41.32 9.96
C TYR A 2 -20.06 39.93 10.60
N PHE A 3 -21.13 39.18 10.92
CA PHE A 3 -20.98 37.88 11.61
C PHE A 3 -21.89 36.74 11.08
N HIS A 4 -22.71 36.99 10.05
CA HIS A 4 -23.61 35.96 9.48
C HIS A 4 -23.16 35.38 8.12
N VAL A 5 -22.38 36.13 7.33
CA VAL A 5 -21.95 35.68 5.99
C VAL A 5 -20.88 34.57 6.07
N THR A 6 -19.96 34.66 7.04
CA THR A 6 -18.88 33.68 7.20
C THR A 6 -19.41 32.31 7.58
N LYS A 7 -20.35 32.22 8.53
CA LYS A 7 -20.95 30.95 9.00
C LYS A 7 -21.68 30.18 7.88
N GLY A 8 -22.39 30.88 6.99
CA GLY A 8 -23.07 30.26 5.85
C GLY A 8 -22.10 29.66 4.82
N LEU A 9 -21.00 30.37 4.53
CA LEU A 9 -19.98 29.90 3.58
C LEU A 9 -19.23 28.66 4.09
N TYR A 10 -18.93 28.59 5.39
CA TYR A 10 -18.35 27.38 5.98
C TYR A 10 -19.31 26.18 5.90
N GLY A 11 -20.62 26.40 6.09
CA GLY A 11 -21.63 25.36 5.94
C GLY A 11 -21.75 24.84 4.50
N ILE A 12 -21.78 25.73 3.51
CA ILE A 12 -21.83 25.33 2.09
C ILE A 12 -20.57 24.59 1.67
N LYS A 13 -19.39 25.05 2.09
CA LYS A 13 -18.12 24.36 1.80
C LYS A 13 -18.11 22.95 2.40
N ALA A 14 -18.55 22.80 3.65
CA ALA A 14 -18.63 21.49 4.29
C ALA A 14 -19.59 20.57 3.54
N PHE A 15 -20.76 21.07 3.14
CA PHE A 15 -21.73 20.32 2.35
C PHE A 15 -21.17 19.85 1.00
N ILE A 16 -20.44 20.72 0.28
CA ILE A 16 -19.81 20.35 -1.00
C ILE A 16 -18.75 19.26 -0.78
N LEU A 17 -17.93 19.38 0.26
CA LEU A 17 -16.91 18.37 0.56
C LEU A 17 -17.51 17.02 0.94
N ASP A 18 -18.61 17.02 1.70
CA ASP A 18 -19.35 15.82 2.06
C ASP A 18 -19.97 15.15 0.83
N LEU A 19 -20.56 15.94 -0.08
CA LEU A 19 -21.10 15.43 -1.33
C LEU A 19 -20.02 14.79 -2.20
N ILE A 20 -18.85 15.43 -2.29
CA ILE A 20 -17.70 14.86 -3.01
C ILE A 20 -17.26 13.54 -2.38
N ASP A 21 -17.24 13.44 -1.05
CA ASP A 21 -16.85 12.20 -0.36
C ASP A 21 -17.87 11.07 -0.60
N ILE A 22 -19.16 11.37 -0.54
CA ILE A 22 -20.24 10.41 -0.82
C ILE A 22 -20.16 9.94 -2.27
N SER A 23 -20.10 10.86 -3.24
CA SER A 23 -20.00 10.51 -4.65
C SER A 23 -18.73 9.71 -4.96
N ASP A 24 -17.60 10.07 -4.31
CA ASP A 24 -16.36 9.33 -4.44
C ASP A 24 -16.53 7.89 -3.94
N ARG A 25 -17.12 7.71 -2.76
CA ARG A 25 -17.35 6.41 -2.15
C ARG A 25 -18.29 5.55 -2.99
N GLU A 26 -19.39 6.11 -3.48
CA GLU A 26 -20.33 5.41 -4.35
C GLU A 26 -19.68 4.94 -5.65
N LEU A 27 -18.84 5.78 -6.27
CA LEU A 27 -18.17 5.47 -7.53
C LEU A 27 -17.28 4.22 -7.46
N CYS A 28 -16.66 3.95 -6.31
CA CYS A 28 -15.70 2.84 -6.15
C CYS A 28 -16.17 1.75 -5.20
N MET A 29 -17.45 1.78 -4.80
CA MET A 29 -18.00 0.87 -3.79
C MET A 29 -17.79 -0.61 -4.16
N ASP A 30 -18.07 -0.98 -5.42
CA ASP A 30 -17.99 -2.38 -5.85
C ASP A 30 -16.54 -2.89 -5.88
N GLN A 31 -15.61 -2.06 -6.33
CA GLN A 31 -14.18 -2.39 -6.38
C GLN A 31 -13.59 -2.48 -4.97
N ASP A 32 -13.94 -1.54 -4.09
CA ASP A 32 -13.52 -1.54 -2.70
C ASP A 32 -14.07 -2.78 -1.98
N GLU A 33 -15.34 -3.14 -2.19
CA GLU A 33 -15.94 -4.35 -1.64
C GLU A 33 -15.19 -5.62 -2.10
N TRP A 34 -14.90 -5.74 -3.39
CA TRP A 34 -14.11 -6.86 -3.93
C TRP A 34 -12.72 -6.94 -3.33
N ALA A 35 -12.01 -5.80 -3.24
CA ALA A 35 -10.69 -5.73 -2.64
C ALA A 35 -10.73 -6.18 -1.17
N HIS A 36 -11.70 -5.71 -0.39
CA HIS A 36 -11.88 -6.13 0.99
C HIS A 36 -12.21 -7.62 1.11
N ARG A 37 -13.07 -8.17 0.24
CA ARG A 37 -13.35 -9.62 0.20
C ARG A 37 -12.10 -10.45 -0.07
N LEU A 38 -11.17 -9.92 -0.88
CA LEU A 38 -9.89 -10.57 -1.18
C LEU A 38 -8.81 -10.32 -0.11
N GLY A 39 -9.12 -9.57 0.95
CA GLY A 39 -8.17 -9.20 2.00
C GLY A 39 -7.12 -8.19 1.54
N TRP A 40 -7.39 -7.44 0.49
CA TRP A 40 -6.49 -6.40 -0.04
C TRP A 40 -6.57 -5.13 0.80
N THR A 41 -5.48 -4.37 0.83
CA THR A 41 -5.45 -3.03 1.41
C THR A 41 -5.83 -2.01 0.34
N VAL A 42 -6.77 -1.12 0.66
CA VAL A 42 -7.23 -0.05 -0.23
C VAL A 42 -6.80 1.29 0.35
N THR A 43 -6.10 2.11 -0.45
CA THR A 43 -5.71 3.46 -0.06
C THR A 43 -6.28 4.47 -1.06
N ARG A 44 -7.08 5.43 -0.58
CA ARG A 44 -7.55 6.56 -1.39
C ARG A 44 -6.38 7.46 -1.76
N THR A 45 -6.21 7.71 -3.05
CA THR A 45 -5.17 8.62 -3.59
C THR A 45 -5.76 9.89 -4.19
N GLY A 46 -7.07 9.91 -4.45
CA GLY A 46 -7.82 11.06 -4.95
C GLY A 46 -9.27 10.69 -5.24
N PHE A 47 -10.04 11.62 -5.81
CA PHE A 47 -11.39 11.34 -6.28
C PHE A 47 -11.37 10.31 -7.42
N GLY A 48 -12.18 9.27 -7.32
CA GLY A 48 -12.19 8.09 -8.19
C GLY A 48 -10.90 7.25 -8.16
N ALA A 49 -9.89 7.65 -7.39
CA ALA A 49 -8.56 7.06 -7.46
C ALA A 49 -8.23 6.29 -6.17
N ARG A 50 -7.99 4.98 -6.32
CA ARG A 50 -7.56 4.08 -5.26
C ARG A 50 -6.32 3.31 -5.67
N HIS A 51 -5.47 3.06 -4.70
CA HIS A 51 -4.39 2.10 -4.80
C HIS A 51 -4.81 0.81 -4.08
N TYR A 52 -4.93 -0.26 -4.85
CA TYR A 52 -5.27 -1.59 -4.34
C TYR A 52 -3.98 -2.40 -4.17
N ARG A 53 -3.73 -2.89 -2.95
CA ARG A 53 -2.52 -3.64 -2.62
C ARG A 53 -2.90 -5.05 -2.17
N ASP A 54 -2.46 -6.04 -2.95
CA ASP A 54 -2.59 -7.45 -2.62
C ASP A 54 -1.40 -7.91 -1.74
N PRO A 55 -1.66 -8.43 -0.51
CA PRO A 55 -0.63 -8.93 0.39
C PRO A 55 0.28 -10.01 -0.20
N ARG A 56 -0.18 -10.76 -1.20
CA ARG A 56 0.61 -11.82 -1.84
C ARG A 56 1.85 -11.27 -2.56
N PHE A 57 1.72 -10.09 -3.19
CA PHE A 57 2.88 -9.45 -3.82
C PHE A 57 3.87 -8.89 -2.80
N ASP A 58 3.41 -8.55 -1.59
CA ASP A 58 4.28 -8.12 -0.51
C ASP A 58 5.18 -9.27 -0.01
N LEU A 59 4.62 -10.47 0.09
CA LEU A 59 5.38 -11.68 0.41
C LEU A 59 6.43 -11.98 -0.66
N LEU A 60 6.05 -11.96 -1.94
CA LEU A 60 7.00 -12.15 -3.05
C LEU A 60 8.12 -11.10 -3.04
N LYS A 61 7.79 -9.85 -2.72
CA LYS A 61 8.78 -8.79 -2.58
C LYS A 61 9.73 -9.06 -1.41
N ALA A 62 9.23 -9.53 -0.27
CA ALA A 62 10.04 -9.88 0.89
C ALA A 62 10.97 -11.07 0.59
N GLU A 63 10.47 -12.13 -0.05
CA GLU A 63 11.26 -13.28 -0.48
C GLU A 63 12.37 -12.87 -1.46
N ARG A 64 12.05 -12.03 -2.45
CA ARG A 64 13.03 -11.52 -3.40
C ARG A 64 14.13 -10.70 -2.72
N LEU A 65 13.81 -9.96 -1.67
CA LEU A 65 14.77 -9.19 -0.88
C LEU A 65 15.59 -10.06 0.07
N ALA A 66 15.04 -11.18 0.55
CA ALA A 66 15.73 -12.14 1.42
C ALA A 66 16.67 -13.08 0.66
N ALA A 67 16.34 -13.44 -0.58
CA ALA A 67 17.16 -14.31 -1.44
C ALA A 67 18.64 -13.87 -1.58
N PRO A 68 18.97 -12.59 -1.82
CA PRO A 68 20.36 -12.14 -1.85
C PRO A 68 21.05 -12.11 -0.47
N ALA A 69 20.30 -12.04 0.63
CA ALA A 69 20.88 -12.07 1.98
C ALA A 69 21.35 -13.48 2.39
N LEU A 70 20.64 -14.52 1.93
CA LEU A 70 21.04 -15.93 2.13
C LEU A 70 22.19 -16.36 1.20
N ALA A 71 22.34 -15.73 0.04
CA ALA A 71 23.45 -16.01 -0.88
C ALA A 71 24.81 -15.45 -0.39
N LEU A 72 24.81 -14.62 0.64
CA LEU A 72 26.01 -14.02 1.24
C LEU A 72 26.47 -14.71 2.52
N THR A 73 25.84 -15.80 2.96
CA THR A 73 26.44 -16.60 4.03
C THR A 73 27.65 -17.32 3.44
N PRO A 74 28.89 -16.98 3.85
CA PRO A 74 30.04 -17.75 3.42
C PRO A 74 29.84 -19.19 3.86
N THR A 75 29.78 -20.11 2.90
CA THR A 75 29.98 -21.52 3.16
C THR A 75 31.27 -21.65 3.97
N PRO A 76 31.29 -22.37 5.11
CA PRO A 76 32.55 -22.67 5.76
C PRO A 76 33.42 -23.36 4.71
N ASP A 77 34.60 -22.80 4.50
CA ASP A 77 35.60 -23.30 3.59
C ASP A 77 35.89 -24.77 3.91
N GLU A 78 35.46 -25.69 3.05
CA GLU A 78 36.06 -27.02 3.05
C GLU A 78 37.52 -26.86 2.68
N GLY A 79 38.37 -26.89 3.71
CA GLY A 79 39.81 -26.83 3.61
C GLY A 79 40.33 -27.90 2.65
N VAL A 80 40.84 -27.46 1.50
CA VAL A 80 41.62 -28.28 0.59
C VAL A 80 42.95 -28.60 1.27
N SER A 81 43.02 -29.78 1.88
CA SER A 81 44.26 -30.38 2.38
C SER A 81 45.14 -30.79 1.21
N GLY A 82 46.04 -29.89 0.79
CA GLY A 82 47.07 -30.19 -0.20
C GLY A 82 47.99 -31.31 0.28
N ASN A 83 47.99 -32.43 -0.44
CA ASN A 83 48.94 -33.51 -0.22
C ASN A 83 50.12 -33.32 -1.18
N VAL A 84 51.22 -32.76 -0.66
CA VAL A 84 52.52 -32.74 -1.33
C VAL A 84 53.42 -33.71 -0.58
N VAL A 85 53.75 -34.84 -1.19
CA VAL A 85 54.93 -35.62 -0.81
C VAL A 85 55.69 -35.99 -2.07
N ALA A 86 56.97 -35.61 -2.04
CA ALA A 86 58.01 -35.80 -3.05
C ALA A 86 58.59 -37.23 -3.05
#